data_AF-D6SRX7-F1
#
_entry.id   AF-D6SRX7-F1
#
_cell.length_a   1.000
_cell.length_b   1.000
_cell.length_c   1.000
_cell.angle_alpha   90.00
_cell.angle_beta   90.00
_cell.angle_gamma   90.00
#
_symmetry.space_group_name_H-M   'P 1'
#
loop_
_entity.id
_entity.type
_entity.pdbx_description
1 polymer ?
#
loop_
_entity_poly.entity_id
_entity_poly.type
_entity_poly.pdbx_seq_one_letter_code
_entity_poly.pdbx_strand_id
1 'polypeptide(L)' 'MRSTLTISIPEDVRQELDRTSQEDGVSRSAIVQQSLRDYLFLRRFRDLRGRMVQKAAERGVFTDEDVFEKVS' A
#
# COMPACT_ATOMS: atom_id res chain seq x y z
N MET A 1 -12.38 6.18 -16.27
CA MET A 1 -13.79 6.22 -15.82
C MET A 1 -13.78 6.41 -14.31
N ARG A 2 -14.62 7.30 -13.76
CA ARG A 2 -14.77 7.47 -12.30
C ARG A 2 -16.00 6.67 -11.84
N SER A 3 -15.84 5.89 -10.78
CA SER A 3 -16.92 5.17 -10.10
C SER A 3 -17.09 5.74 -8.69
N THR A 4 -18.33 5.92 -8.25
CA THR A 4 -18.64 6.38 -6.88
C THR A 4 -18.82 5.17 -5.98
N LEU A 5 -18.24 5.24 -4.78
CA LEU A 5 -18.37 4.23 -3.73
C LEU A 5 -18.94 4.91 -2.48
N THR A 6 -20.12 4.48 -2.04
CA THR A 6 -20.73 4.92 -0.78
C THR A 6 -20.51 3.84 0.28
N ILE A 7 -19.91 4.20 1.40
CA ILE A 7 -19.63 3.27 2.51
C ILE A 7 -20.04 3.90 3.84
N SER A 8 -20.50 3.06 4.76
CA SER A 8 -20.64 3.43 6.16
C SER A 8 -19.29 3.26 6.86
N ILE A 9 -18.90 4.24 7.66
CA ILE A 9 -17.71 4.21 8.50
C ILE A 9 -18.07 4.52 9.95
N PRO A 10 -17.32 4.00 10.92
CA PRO A 10 -17.44 4.41 12.32
C PRO A 10 -17.29 5.93 12.49
N GLU A 11 -17.96 6.48 13.50
CA GLU A 11 -18.02 7.93 13.73
C GLU A 11 -16.66 8.53 14.13
N ASP A 12 -15.87 7.79 14.92
CA ASP A 12 -14.49 8.13 15.26
C ASP A 12 -13.61 8.25 14.01
N VAL A 13 -13.74 7.32 13.07
CA VAL A 13 -13.00 7.36 11.79
C VAL A 13 -13.40 8.57 10.96
N ARG A 14 -14.70 8.93 10.95
CA ARG A 14 -15.17 10.15 10.28
C ARG A 14 -14.51 11.39 10.90
N GLN A 15 -14.49 11.49 12.22
CA GLN A 15 -13.90 12.65 12.91
C GLN A 15 -12.40 12.78 12.64
N GLU A 16 -11.67 11.66 12.64
CA GLU A 16 -10.25 11.66 12.31
C GLU A 16 -9.98 12.06 10.85
N LEU A 17 -10.80 11.57 9.91
CA LEU A 17 -10.72 11.95 8.51
C LEU A 17 -10.99 13.45 8.30
N ASP A 18 -11.96 14.00 9.03
CA ASP A 18 -12.32 15.42 8.98
C ASP A 18 -11.17 16.29 9.49
N ARG A 19 -10.56 15.90 10.61
CA ARG A 19 -9.39 16.58 11.18
C ARG A 19 -8.20 16.55 10.23
N THR A 20 -7.83 15.36 9.72
CA THR A 20 -6.72 15.18 8.78
C THR A 20 -6.94 16.01 7.50
N SER A 21 -8.18 16.04 7.01
CA SER A 21 -8.56 16.83 5.84
C SER A 21 -8.34 18.34 6.05
N GLN A 22 -8.59 18.84 7.26
CA GLN A 22 -8.36 20.25 7.62
C GLN A 22 -6.88 20.56 7.84
N GLU A 23 -6.16 19.68 8.54
CA GLU A 23 -4.73 19.84 8.84
C GLU A 23 -3.88 19.84 7.56
N ASP A 24 -4.15 18.90 6.64
CA ASP A 24 -3.35 18.73 5.42
C ASP A 24 -3.85 19.60 4.25
N GLY A 25 -5.02 20.25 4.39
CA GLY A 25 -5.64 21.03 3.31
C GLY A 25 -6.09 20.22 2.10
N VAL A 26 -6.33 18.91 2.28
CA VAL A 26 -6.72 17.97 1.22
C VAL A 26 -8.12 17.44 1.45
N SER A 27 -8.90 17.18 0.39
CA SER A 27 -10.27 16.67 0.58
C SER A 27 -10.30 15.26 1.19
N ARG A 28 -11.32 14.98 2.01
CA ARG A 28 -11.65 13.63 2.52
C ARG A 28 -11.58 12.55 1.44
N SER A 29 -12.13 12.84 0.25
CA SER A 29 -12.14 11.89 -0.86
C SER A 29 -10.74 11.58 -1.40
N ALA A 30 -9.84 12.56 -1.40
CA ALA A 30 -8.46 12.38 -1.84
C ALA A 30 -7.71 11.50 -0.84
N ILE A 31 -7.88 11.74 0.46
CA ILE A 31 -7.32 10.90 1.53
C ILE A 31 -7.79 9.46 1.36
N VAL A 32 -9.10 9.22 1.33
CA VAL A 32 -9.66 7.86 1.20
C VAL A 32 -9.17 7.16 -0.08
N GLN A 33 -9.14 7.86 -1.21
CA GLN A 33 -8.65 7.27 -2.45
C GLN A 33 -7.16 6.92 -2.38
N GLN A 34 -6.35 7.76 -1.74
CA GLN A 34 -4.93 7.50 -1.56
C GLN A 34 -4.70 6.32 -0.63
N SER A 35 -5.38 6.28 0.52
CA SER A 35 -5.31 5.16 1.46
C SER A 35 -5.70 3.83 0.80
N LEU A 36 -6.76 3.82 -0.03
CA LEU A 36 -7.16 2.62 -0.79
C LEU A 36 -6.09 2.22 -1.82
N ARG A 37 -5.50 3.17 -2.52
CA ARG A 37 -4.41 2.90 -3.48
C ARG A 37 -3.20 2.28 -2.77
N ASP A 38 -2.79 2.85 -1.65
CA ASP A 38 -1.63 2.40 -0.88
C ASP A 38 -1.87 1.03 -0.26
N TYR A 39 -3.05 0.81 0.32
CA TYR A 39 -3.44 -0.50 0.85
C TYR A 39 -3.39 -1.60 -0.23
N LEU A 40 -4.01 -1.34 -1.38
CA LEU A 40 -4.05 -2.31 -2.48
C LEU A 40 -2.65 -2.52 -3.10
N PHE A 41 -1.83 -1.48 -3.15
CA PHE A 41 -0.44 -1.59 -3.60
C PHE A 41 0.37 -2.47 -2.65
N LEU A 42 0.35 -2.19 -1.35
CA LEU A 42 1.07 -2.98 -0.34
C LEU A 42 0.63 -4.44 -0.35
N ARG A 43 -0.66 -4.70 -0.49
CA ARG A 43 -1.18 -6.07 -0.63
C ARG A 43 -0.57 -6.79 -1.84
N ARG A 44 -0.67 -6.19 -3.04
CA ARG A 44 -0.08 -6.77 -4.26
C ARG A 44 1.43 -6.94 -4.15
N PHE A 45 2.12 -5.98 -3.52
CA PHE A 45 3.56 -6.04 -3.33
C PHE A 45 3.96 -7.20 -2.43
N ARG A 46 3.26 -7.43 -1.31
CA ARG A 46 3.50 -8.58 -0.42
C ARG A 46 3.26 -9.91 -1.13
N ASP A 47 2.18 -10.00 -1.92
CA ASP A 47 1.88 -11.20 -2.72
C ASP A 47 2.96 -11.48 -3.78
N LEU A 48 3.46 -10.43 -4.44
CA LEU A 48 4.57 -10.53 -5.37
C LEU A 48 5.85 -10.96 -4.65
N ARG A 49 6.18 -10.32 -3.52
CA ARG A 49 7.37 -10.65 -2.72
C ARG A 49 7.38 -12.11 -2.31
N GLY A 50 6.26 -12.66 -1.84
CA GLY A 50 6.18 -14.09 -1.47
C GLY A 50 6.57 -15.01 -2.63
N ARG A 51 6.05 -14.75 -3.84
CA ARG A 51 6.41 -15.51 -5.05
C ARG A 51 7.86 -15.31 -5.48
N MET A 52 8.39 -14.10 -5.32
CA MET A 52 9.77 -13.79 -5.73
C MET A 52 10.78 -14.38 -4.76
N VAL A 53 10.53 -14.36 -3.45
CA VAL A 53 11.40 -14.96 -2.42
C VAL A 53 11.56 -16.45 -2.66
N GLN A 54 10.48 -17.17 -2.96
CA GLN A 54 10.57 -18.60 -3.30
C GLN A 54 11.48 -18.84 -4.50
N LYS A 55 11.29 -18.08 -5.59
CA LYS A 55 12.11 -18.20 -6.80
C LYS A 55 13.57 -17.78 -6.59
N ALA A 56 13.81 -16.82 -5.69
CA ALA A 56 15.15 -16.37 -5.33
C ALA A 56 15.89 -17.46 -4.55
N ALA A 57 15.21 -18.10 -3.58
CA ALA A 57 15.76 -19.20 -2.80
C ALA A 57 16.17 -20.41 -3.68
N GLU A 58 15.35 -20.76 -4.69
CA GLU A 58 15.67 -21.79 -5.69
C GLU A 58 16.95 -21.48 -6.49
N ARG A 59 17.38 -20.20 -6.51
CA ARG A 59 18.58 -19.71 -7.21
C ARG A 59 19.72 -19.35 -6.24
N GLY A 60 19.57 -19.70 -4.96
CA GLY A 60 20.58 -19.43 -3.93
C GLY A 60 20.69 -17.96 -3.53
N VAL A 61 19.62 -17.16 -3.66
CA VAL A 61 19.57 -15.76 -3.22
C VAL A 61 18.65 -15.64 -2.02
N PHE A 62 19.19 -15.26 -0.86
CA PHE A 62 18.47 -15.19 0.40
C PHE A 62 18.58 -13.82 1.08
N THR A 63 19.66 -13.10 0.83
CA THR A 63 20.01 -11.82 1.45
C THR A 63 20.22 -10.74 0.39
N ASP A 64 20.23 -9.48 0.84
CA ASP A 64 20.55 -8.35 -0.03
C ASP A 64 22.00 -8.40 -0.51
N GLU A 65 22.92 -8.99 0.27
CA GLU A 65 24.31 -9.23 -0.14
C GLU A 65 24.37 -10.22 -1.32
N ASP A 66 23.61 -11.32 -1.26
CA ASP A 66 23.54 -12.29 -2.38
C ASP A 66 23.02 -11.64 -3.67
N VAL A 67 22.15 -10.63 -3.53
CA VAL A 67 21.68 -9.83 -4.67
C VAL A 67 22.81 -8.94 -5.18
N PHE A 68 23.47 -8.21 -4.28
CA PHE A 68 24.55 -7.28 -4.63
C PHE A 68 25.69 -7.97 -5.37
N GLU A 69 26.19 -9.10 -4.85
CA GLU A 69 27.24 -9.92 -5.47
C GLU A 69 26.89 -10.43 -6.87
N LYS A 70 25.59 -10.53 -7.21
CA LYS A 70 25.14 -11.04 -8.51
C LYS A 70 24.89 -9.96 -9.56
N VAL A 71 24.69 -8.71 -9.16
CA VAL A 71 24.27 -7.63 -10.08
C VAL A 71 25.23 -6.44 -10.15
N SER A 72 26.24 -6.40 -9.27
CA SER A 72 27.31 -5.39 -9.24
C SER A 72 28.65 -6.01 -9.59
#